data_AF-A0A355SWK8-F1
#
_entry.id   AF-A0A355SWK8-F1
#
_cell.length_a   1.000
_cell.length_b   1.000
_cell.length_c   1.000
_cell.angle_alpha   90.00
_cell.angle_beta   90.00
_cell.angle_gamma   90.00
#
_symmetry.space_group_name_H-M   'P 1'
#
loop_
_entity.id
_entity.type
_entity.pdbx_description
1 polymer ?
#
loop_
_entity_poly.entity_id
_entity_poly.type
_entity_poly.pdbx_seq_one_letter_code
_entity_poly.pdbx_strand_id
1 'polypeptide(L)'
;NRYLLMERIEGQLLTDYVENCDGDRERLRLVAIEFAQLWVSLGRLRAAHGDLKATNLIVGPDGRLYLFDLDAFRFGLPDAAFKRGRRRDWNRFFKNWKERPEWGAV
;
A
#
# COMPACT_ATOMS: atom_id res chain seq x y z
N ASN A 1 7.01 -29.17 -4.31
CA ASN A 1 7.19 -27.72 -4.46
C ASN A 1 5.87 -27.05 -4.84
N ARG A 2 5.58 -25.87 -4.27
CA ARG A 2 4.42 -25.04 -4.63
C ARG A 2 4.94 -23.76 -5.29
N TYR A 3 4.37 -23.40 -6.42
CA TYR A 3 4.74 -22.21 -7.18
C TYR A 3 3.46 -21.44 -7.54
N LEU A 4 3.54 -20.11 -7.57
CA LEU A 4 2.51 -19.23 -8.12
C LEU A 4 3.12 -18.52 -9.33
N LEU A 5 2.52 -18.72 -10.51
CA LEU A 5 2.86 -17.94 -11.71
C LEU A 5 1.83 -16.81 -11.83
N MET A 6 2.32 -15.59 -11.98
CA MET A 6 1.49 -14.40 -12.14
C MET A 6 2.11 -13.48 -13.18
N GLU A 7 1.33 -12.50 -13.62
CA GLU A 7 1.85 -11.40 -14.42
C GLU A 7 2.99 -10.70 -13.66
N ARG A 8 4.04 -10.35 -14.40
CA ARG A 8 5.10 -9.50 -13.86
C ARG A 8 4.56 -8.08 -13.74
N ILE A 9 4.48 -7.59 -12.51
CA ILE A 9 4.18 -6.19 -12.25
C ILE A 9 5.46 -5.39 -12.51
N GLU A 10 5.48 -4.60 -13.58
CA GLU A 10 6.56 -3.63 -13.84
C GLU A 10 6.40 -2.41 -12.92
N GLY A 11 7.52 -1.86 -12.45
CA GLY A 11 7.50 -0.67 -11.61
C GLY A 11 8.60 -0.66 -10.54
N GLN A 12 8.45 0.24 -9.58
CA GLN A 12 9.35 0.38 -8.43
C GLN A 12 8.59 0.14 -7.13
N LEU A 13 9.25 -0.36 -6.09
CA LEU A 13 8.62 -0.40 -4.76
C LEU A 13 8.24 1.02 -4.34
N LEU A 14 7.12 1.18 -3.63
CA LEU A 14 6.67 2.50 -3.18
C LEU A 14 7.72 3.21 -2.32
N THR A 15 8.51 2.47 -1.53
CA THR A 15 9.63 3.02 -0.77
C THR A 15 10.64 3.72 -1.68
N ASP A 16 11.09 3.02 -2.71
CA ASP A 16 12.13 3.49 -3.62
C ASP A 16 11.59 4.62 -4.50
N TYR A 17 10.32 4.52 -4.92
CA TYR A 17 9.66 5.57 -5.68
C TYR A 17 9.62 6.89 -4.90
N VAL A 18 9.27 6.85 -3.61
CA VAL A 18 9.21 8.05 -2.76
C VAL A 18 10.60 8.63 -2.52
N GLU A 19 11.60 7.80 -2.25
CA GLU A 19 12.99 8.26 -2.12
C GLU A 19 13.49 8.93 -3.41
N ASN A 20 13.17 8.37 -4.57
CA ASN A 20 13.54 8.89 -5.89
C ASN A 20 12.72 10.10 -6.34
N CYS A 21 11.73 10.55 -5.57
CA CYS A 21 11.00 11.77 -5.90
C CYS A 21 11.81 13.04 -5.56
N ASP A 22 12.86 12.97 -4.73
CA ASP A 22 13.73 14.11 -4.38
C ASP A 22 12.97 15.43 -4.07
N GLY A 23 11.87 15.33 -3.32
CA GLY A 23 11.04 16.49 -2.97
C GLY A 23 10.05 16.97 -4.05
N ASP A 24 9.89 16.25 -5.16
CA ASP A 24 8.82 16.48 -6.14
C ASP A 24 7.45 16.26 -5.50
N ARG A 25 6.87 17.36 -5.02
CA ARG A 25 5.59 17.35 -4.32
C ARG A 25 4.42 16.87 -5.17
N GLU A 26 4.44 17.06 -6.49
CA GLU A 26 3.31 16.61 -7.31
C GLU A 26 3.36 15.10 -7.51
N ARG A 27 4.55 14.52 -7.75
CA ARG A 27 4.69 13.05 -7.84
C ARG A 27 4.28 12.36 -6.54
N LEU A 28 4.63 12.95 -5.39
CA LEU A 28 4.21 12.46 -4.07
C LEU A 28 2.71 12.59 -3.86
N ARG A 29 2.12 13.71 -4.28
CA ARG A 29 0.68 13.94 -4.20
C ARG A 29 -0.09 12.92 -5.04
N LEU A 30 0.37 12.64 -6.26
CA LEU A 30 -0.25 11.68 -7.16
C LEU A 30 -0.22 10.26 -6.58
N VAL A 31 0.92 9.80 -6.06
CA VAL A 31 0.99 8.46 -5.45
C VAL A 31 0.17 8.37 -4.16
N ALA A 32 0.07 9.45 -3.39
CA ALA A 32 -0.82 9.51 -2.22
C ALA A 32 -2.31 9.40 -2.61
N ILE A 33 -2.71 10.00 -3.74
CA ILE A 33 -4.06 9.86 -4.30
C ILE A 33 -4.32 8.40 -4.69
N GLU A 34 -3.39 7.74 -5.36
CA GLU A 34 -3.50 6.32 -5.71
C GLU A 34 -3.64 5.45 -4.45
N PHE A 35 -2.88 5.75 -3.40
CA PHE A 35 -2.99 5.02 -2.13
C PHE A 35 -4.36 5.23 -1.49
N ALA A 36 -4.88 6.46 -1.51
CA ALA A 36 -6.23 6.75 -1.01
C ALA A 36 -7.30 5.98 -1.79
N GLN A 37 -7.19 5.88 -3.12
CA GLN A 37 -8.09 5.09 -3.95
C GLN A 37 -8.01 3.59 -3.63
N LEU A 38 -6.80 3.04 -3.48
CA LEU A 38 -6.59 1.66 -3.03
C LEU A 38 -7.24 1.43 -1.65
N TRP A 39 -7.02 2.34 -0.70
CA TRP A 39 -7.56 2.27 0.65
C TRP A 39 -9.09 2.28 0.69
N VAL A 40 -9.72 3.11 -0.16
CA VAL A 40 -11.18 3.13 -0.35
C VAL A 40 -11.67 1.82 -0.94
N SER A 41 -10.96 1.27 -1.93
CA SER A 41 -11.31 0.00 -2.58
C SER A 41 -11.25 -1.18 -1.61
N LEU A 42 -10.19 -1.28 -0.80
CA LEU A 42 -10.10 -2.24 0.31
C LEU A 42 -11.26 -2.06 1.31
N GLY A 43 -11.64 -0.82 1.59
CA GLY A 43 -12.76 -0.50 2.45
C GLY A 43 -14.11 -1.00 1.92
N ARG A 44 -14.39 -0.80 0.62
CA ARG A 44 -15.60 -1.28 -0.06
C ARG A 44 -15.69 -2.80 -0.04
N LEU A 45 -14.56 -3.48 -0.22
CA LEU A 45 -14.47 -4.94 -0.15
C LEU A 45 -14.51 -5.51 1.28
N ARG A 46 -14.55 -4.64 2.30
CA ARG A 46 -14.36 -5.01 3.72
C ARG A 46 -13.12 -5.89 3.88
N ALA A 47 -12.05 -5.49 3.22
CA ALA A 47 -10.81 -6.23 3.14
C ALA A 47 -9.75 -5.71 4.12
N ALA A 48 -8.89 -6.62 4.57
CA ALA A 48 -7.66 -6.34 5.26
C ALA A 48 -6.54 -7.12 4.57
N HIS A 49 -5.44 -6.45 4.28
CA HIS A 49 -4.25 -7.08 3.70
C HIS A 49 -3.59 -8.02 4.70
N GLY A 50 -3.53 -7.60 5.98
CA GLY A 50 -2.91 -8.39 7.05
C GLY A 50 -1.41 -8.11 7.23
N ASP A 51 -0.72 -7.72 6.15
CA ASP A 51 0.64 -7.17 6.20
C ASP A 51 0.82 -5.95 5.28
N LEU A 52 -0.08 -4.96 5.37
CA LEU A 52 0.05 -3.75 4.53
C LEU A 52 1.23 -2.90 4.98
N LYS A 53 2.31 -2.90 4.19
CA LYS A 53 3.52 -2.08 4.36
C LYS A 53 3.93 -1.51 3.01
N ALA A 54 4.68 -0.40 3.01
CA ALA A 54 5.11 0.25 1.77
C ALA A 54 5.89 -0.67 0.82
N THR A 55 6.64 -1.63 1.37
CA THR A 55 7.38 -2.63 0.58
C THR A 55 6.51 -3.71 -0.05
N ASN A 56 5.20 -3.77 0.24
CA ASN A 56 4.22 -4.64 -0.42
C ASN A 56 3.38 -3.86 -1.45
N LEU A 57 3.88 -2.70 -1.90
CA LEU A 57 3.26 -1.86 -2.92
C LEU A 57 4.27 -1.54 -4.02
N ILE A 58 3.84 -1.62 -5.28
CA ILE A 58 4.61 -1.22 -6.45
C ILE A 58 3.92 -0.03 -7.12
N VAL A 59 4.69 0.99 -7.47
CA VAL A 59 4.27 2.10 -8.34
C VAL A 59 4.62 1.71 -9.78
N GLY A 60 3.60 1.53 -10.60
CA GLY A 60 3.76 1.20 -12.02
C GLY A 60 4.24 2.40 -12.85
N PRO A 61 4.71 2.17 -14.08
CA PRO A 61 5.13 3.23 -15.00
C PRO A 61 4.01 4.24 -15.34
N ASP A 62 2.76 3.82 -15.21
CA ASP A 62 1.55 4.64 -15.39
C ASP A 62 1.16 5.41 -14.12
N GLY A 63 1.96 5.32 -13.05
CA GLY A 63 1.71 5.95 -11.76
C GLY A 63 0.76 5.18 -10.85
N ARG A 64 0.17 4.07 -11.30
CA ARG A 64 -0.79 3.29 -10.50
C ARG A 64 -0.11 2.51 -9.38
N LEU A 65 -0.84 2.32 -8.28
CA LEU A 65 -0.39 1.46 -7.19
C LEU A 65 -0.91 0.03 -7.31
N TYR A 66 0.01 -0.91 -7.26
CA TYR A 66 -0.25 -2.34 -7.26
C TYR A 66 0.08 -2.93 -5.89
N LEU A 67 -0.88 -3.67 -5.32
CA LEU A 67 -0.73 -4.40 -4.07
C LEU A 67 -0.32 -5.84 -4.38
N PHE A 68 0.67 -6.36 -3.64
CA PHE A 68 1.11 -7.75 -3.77
C PHE A 68 1.35 -8.38 -2.39
N ASP A 69 1.75 -9.66 -2.37
CA ASP A 69 1.91 -10.45 -1.14
C ASP A 69 0.58 -10.68 -0.40
N LEU A 70 -0.31 -11.43 -1.06
CA LEU A 70 -1.69 -11.63 -0.64
C LEU A 70 -1.90 -12.83 0.31
N ASP A 71 -0.84 -13.45 0.84
CA ASP A 71 -0.94 -14.65 1.67
C ASP A 71 -1.76 -14.42 2.96
N ALA A 72 -1.72 -13.20 3.49
CA ALA A 72 -2.50 -12.80 4.67
C ALA A 72 -3.84 -12.11 4.33
N PHE A 73 -4.12 -11.88 3.03
CA PHE A 73 -5.25 -11.07 2.57
C PHE A 73 -6.59 -11.73 2.89
N ARG A 74 -7.54 -10.94 3.36
CA ARG A 74 -8.92 -11.38 3.64
C ARG A 74 -9.90 -10.31 3.22
N PHE A 75 -11.03 -10.71 2.64
CA PHE A 75 -12.12 -9.83 2.22
C PHE A 75 -13.47 -10.33 2.74
N GLY A 76 -14.52 -9.49 2.62
CA GLY A 76 -15.85 -9.83 3.14
C GLY A 76 -15.90 -9.95 4.66
N LEU A 77 -14.99 -9.28 5.38
CA LEU A 77 -14.85 -9.46 6.82
C LEU A 77 -16.06 -8.90 7.58
N PRO A 78 -16.52 -9.57 8.66
CA PRO A 78 -17.49 -9.00 9.59
C PRO A 78 -16.94 -7.74 10.25
N ASP A 79 -17.83 -6.86 10.73
CA ASP A 79 -17.49 -5.44 10.99
C ASP A 79 -16.35 -5.28 11.99
N ALA A 80 -16.41 -6.01 13.10
CA ALA A 80 -15.36 -6.00 14.12
C ALA A 80 -14.02 -6.51 13.58
N ALA A 81 -14.02 -7.55 12.72
CA ALA A 81 -12.79 -8.09 12.13
C ALA A 81 -12.19 -7.12 11.11
N PHE A 82 -13.03 -6.53 10.26
CA PHE A 82 -12.65 -5.51 9.29
C PHE A 82 -12.01 -4.29 9.99
N LYS A 83 -12.68 -3.69 10.97
CA LYS A 83 -12.17 -2.52 11.71
C LYS A 83 -10.82 -2.81 12.38
N ARG A 84 -10.66 -4.00 12.98
CA ARG A 84 -9.39 -4.43 13.57
C ARG A 84 -8.29 -4.66 12.53
N GLY A 85 -8.62 -5.29 11.40
CA GLY A 85 -7.68 -5.51 10.29
C GLY A 85 -7.21 -4.19 9.69
N ARG A 86 -8.17 -3.33 9.32
CA ARG A 86 -7.93 -2.01 8.76
C ARG A 86 -7.05 -1.14 9.67
N ARG A 87 -7.30 -1.11 10.99
CA ARG A 87 -6.45 -0.36 11.92
C ARG A 87 -5.01 -0.90 11.97
N ARG A 88 -4.83 -2.23 11.89
CA ARG A 88 -3.49 -2.84 11.86
C ARG A 88 -2.76 -2.51 10.56
N ASP A 89 -3.44 -2.62 9.42
CA ASP A 89 -2.88 -2.27 8.12
C ASP A 89 -2.46 -0.80 8.06
N TRP A 90 -3.30 0.11 8.57
CA TRP A 90 -2.96 1.53 8.70
C TRP A 90 -1.69 1.74 9.53
N ASN A 91 -1.63 1.15 10.73
CA ASN A 91 -0.48 1.29 11.61
C ASN A 91 0.80 0.70 11.01
N ARG A 92 0.71 -0.43 10.30
CA ARG A 92 1.86 -1.05 9.62
C ARG A 92 2.36 -0.20 8.47
N PHE A 93 1.45 0.30 7.62
CA PHE A 93 1.81 1.18 6.52
C PHE A 93 2.57 2.42 7.03
N PHE A 94 2.05 3.08 8.07
CA PHE A 94 2.67 4.27 8.66
C PHE A 94 3.88 4.02 9.55
N LYS A 95 4.20 2.77 9.90
CA LYS A 95 5.32 2.47 10.78
C LYS A 95 6.67 2.85 10.13
N ASN A 96 6.83 2.56 8.84
CA ASN A 96 8.09 2.79 8.12
C ASN A 96 8.32 4.25 7.73
N TRP A 97 7.27 5.07 7.71
CA TRP A 97 7.38 6.49 7.37
C TRP A 97 7.80 7.37 8.57
N LYS A 98 7.64 6.89 9.81
CA LYS A 98 7.95 7.67 11.04
C LYS A 98 9.42 7.88 11.33
N GLU A 99 10.29 7.02 10.80
CA GLU A 99 11.75 7.19 10.91
C GLU A 99 12.30 8.18 9.88
N ARG A 100 11.43 8.72 9.00
CA ARG A 100 11.76 9.75 8.00
C ARG A 100 10.81 10.95 8.12
N PRO A 101 11.01 11.85 9.11
CA PRO A 101 10.08 12.91 9.48
C PRO A 101 9.79 13.91 8.35
N GLU A 102 10.64 14.00 7.32
CA GLU A 102 10.44 14.84 6.14
C GLU A 102 9.25 14.40 5.25
N TRP A 103 8.74 13.19 5.44
CA TRP A 103 7.57 12.65 4.72
C TRP A 103 6.32 12.53 5.60
N GLY A 104 6.43 12.81 6.89
CA GLY A 104 5.38 12.59 7.89
C GLY A 104 4.43 13.77 8.12
N ALA A 105 4.63 14.91 7.45
CA ALA A 105 3.81 16.10 7.59
C ALA A 105 2.98 16.34 6.31
N VAL A 106 1.78 15.77 6.31
CA VAL A 106 0.61 16.29 5.57
C VAL A 106 -0.41 16.73 6.59
#